data_AF-A0A0M7B925-F1
#
_entry.id   AF-A0A0M7B925-F1
#
_cell.length_a   1.000
_cell.length_b   1.000
_cell.length_c   1.000
_cell.angle_alpha   90.00
_cell.angle_beta   90.00
_cell.angle_gamma   90.00
#
_symmetry.space_group_name_H-M   'P 1'
#
loop_
_entity.id
_entity.type
_entity.pdbx_description
1 polymer ?
#
loop_
_entity_poly.entity_id
_entity_poly.type
_entity_poly.pdbx_seq_one_letter_code
_entity_poly.pdbx_strand_id
1 'polypeptide(L)'
;MTKRSPFKYFKTSSEIIRLAVMMYVRFPLSLRNVEDLLHERGVEVSHETVRFWWRRFGPMFAGEIRKRRIEGMKSSRWRWHLDEMFVRSCQRTSLEAEQAAG
;
A
#
# COMPACT_ATOMS: atom_id res chain seq x y z
N MET A 1 5.39 -25.00 -18.06
CA MET A 1 4.86 -25.11 -16.67
C MET A 1 3.57 -24.31 -16.58
N THR A 2 2.42 -24.97 -16.47
CA THR A 2 1.13 -24.30 -16.31
C THR A 2 1.11 -23.57 -14.97
N LYS A 3 1.17 -22.23 -14.99
CA LYS A 3 1.11 -21.42 -13.76
C LYS A 3 -0.24 -21.71 -13.09
N ARG A 4 -0.24 -22.37 -11.94
CA ARG A 4 -1.44 -22.58 -11.13
C ARG A 4 -2.01 -21.19 -10.79
N SER A 5 -3.25 -20.93 -11.19
CA SER A 5 -3.90 -19.66 -10.89
C SER A 5 -4.05 -19.53 -9.37
N PRO A 6 -3.52 -18.48 -8.74
CA PRO A 6 -3.58 -18.33 -7.27
C PRO A 6 -5.01 -18.04 -6.76
N PHE A 7 -5.97 -17.92 -7.69
CA PHE A 7 -7.39 -17.65 -7.44
C PHE A 7 -8.28 -18.90 -7.56
N LYS A 8 -7.71 -20.10 -7.81
CA LYS A 8 -8.47 -21.32 -8.18
C LYS A 8 -9.49 -21.81 -7.14
N TYR A 9 -9.46 -21.29 -5.91
CA TYR A 9 -10.35 -21.69 -4.81
C TYR A 9 -11.33 -20.61 -4.35
N PHE A 10 -11.35 -19.45 -5.02
CA PHE A 10 -12.23 -18.36 -4.63
C PHE A 10 -13.52 -18.38 -5.44
N LYS A 11 -14.67 -18.25 -4.75
CA LYS A 11 -15.99 -18.07 -5.38
C LYS A 11 -16.13 -16.67 -6.00
N THR A 12 -15.39 -15.69 -5.48
CA THR A 12 -15.31 -14.33 -6.01
C THR A 12 -14.39 -14.28 -7.24
N SER A 13 -14.80 -13.53 -8.27
CA SER A 13 -13.99 -13.32 -9.47
C SER A 13 -12.60 -12.79 -9.11
N SER A 14 -11.57 -13.32 -9.76
CA SER A 14 -10.18 -12.90 -9.56
C SER A 14 -9.95 -11.41 -9.84
N GLU A 15 -10.80 -10.79 -10.66
CA GLU A 15 -10.79 -9.36 -10.99
C GLU A 15 -11.22 -8.51 -9.80
N ILE A 16 -12.25 -8.94 -9.07
CA ILE A 16 -12.74 -8.26 -7.86
C ILE A 16 -11.67 -8.28 -6.78
N ILE A 17 -11.05 -9.44 -6.55
CA ILE A 17 -9.96 -9.60 -5.57
C ILE A 17 -8.78 -8.68 -5.95
N ARG A 18 -8.43 -8.66 -7.24
CA ARG A 18 -7.39 -7.76 -7.77
C ARG A 18 -7.71 -6.31 -7.51
N LEU A 19 -8.91 -5.88 -7.86
CA LEU A 19 -9.37 -4.51 -7.70
C LEU A 19 -9.30 -4.07 -6.25
N ALA A 20 -9.87 -4.86 -5.33
CA ALA A 20 -9.90 -4.55 -3.91
C ALA A 20 -8.50 -4.39 -3.31
N VAL A 21 -7.60 -5.35 -3.60
CA VAL A 21 -6.22 -5.30 -3.11
C VAL A 21 -5.44 -4.14 -3.74
N MET A 22 -5.65 -3.86 -5.03
CA MET A 22 -5.01 -2.73 -5.72
C MET A 22 -5.48 -1.38 -5.19
N MET A 23 -6.76 -1.21 -4.89
CA MET A 23 -7.30 0.01 -4.28
C MET A 23 -6.66 0.27 -2.92
N TYR A 24 -6.51 -0.76 -2.09
CA TYR A 24 -5.86 -0.66 -0.79
C TYR A 24 -4.36 -0.33 -0.88
N VAL A 25 -3.64 -0.88 -1.86
CA VAL A 25 -2.20 -0.63 -2.03
C VAL A 25 -1.90 0.72 -2.68
N ARG A 26 -2.73 1.15 -3.62
CA ARG A 26 -2.47 2.33 -4.46
C ARG A 26 -2.96 3.62 -3.82
N PHE A 27 -3.98 3.56 -2.97
CA PHE A 27 -4.55 4.71 -2.29
C PHE A 27 -4.51 4.48 -0.77
N PRO A 28 -4.28 5.53 0.04
CA PRO A 28 -4.34 5.44 1.51
C PRO A 28 -5.80 5.36 1.99
N LEU A 29 -6.55 4.37 1.51
CA LEU A 29 -7.95 4.16 1.84
C LEU A 29 -8.09 3.30 3.09
N SER A 30 -9.10 3.61 3.91
CA SER A 30 -9.53 2.72 4.99
C SER A 30 -10.17 1.46 4.40
N LEU A 31 -10.14 0.35 5.14
CA LEU A 31 -10.79 -0.90 4.69
C LEU A 31 -12.31 -0.73 4.50
N ARG A 32 -12.95 0.16 5.27
CA ARG A 32 -14.38 0.47 5.14
C ARG A 32 -14.67 1.21 3.84
N ASN A 33 -13.84 2.18 3.49
CA ASN A 33 -14.00 2.91 2.21
C ASN A 33 -13.87 1.95 1.01
N VAL A 34 -13.02 0.92 1.12
CA VAL A 34 -12.91 -0.11 0.06
C VAL A 34 -14.16 -0.99 -0.01
N GLU A 35 -14.74 -1.35 1.14
CA GLU A 35 -16.03 -2.05 1.22
C GLU A 35 -17.15 -1.21 0.57
N ASP A 36 -17.26 0.08 0.91
CA ASP A 36 -18.27 0.98 0.34
C ASP A 36 -18.13 1.10 -1.19
N LEU A 37 -16.91 1.25 -1.70
CA LEU A 37 -16.63 1.31 -3.15
C LEU A 37 -16.93 0.01 -3.90
N LEU A 38 -16.78 -1.14 -3.24
CA LEU A 38 -17.17 -2.43 -3.81
C LEU A 38 -18.70 -2.58 -3.78
N HIS A 39 -19.34 -2.09 -2.74
CA HIS A 39 -20.79 -2.10 -2.59
C HIS A 39 -21.48 -1.23 -3.65
N GLU A 40 -20.94 -0.04 -3.96
CA GLU A 40 -21.40 0.81 -5.08
C GLU A 40 -21.35 0.09 -6.44
N ARG A 41 -20.44 -0.88 -6.59
CA ARG A 41 -20.31 -1.72 -7.79
C ARG A 41 -21.20 -2.97 -7.77
N GLY A 42 -22.06 -3.11 -6.77
CA GLY A 42 -22.94 -4.27 -6.57
C GLY A 42 -22.21 -5.50 -6.02
N VAL A 43 -21.04 -5.32 -5.42
CA VAL A 43 -20.25 -6.40 -4.83
C VAL A 43 -20.34 -6.31 -3.32
N GLU A 44 -21.18 -7.14 -2.72
CA GLU A 44 -21.36 -7.22 -1.27
C GLU A 44 -20.20 -8.02 -0.64
N VAL A 45 -19.20 -7.32 -0.11
CA VAL A 45 -18.00 -7.92 0.51
C VAL A 45 -17.63 -7.16 1.77
N SER A 46 -17.51 -7.86 2.88
CA SER A 46 -17.09 -7.27 4.15
C SER A 46 -15.62 -6.81 4.14
N HIS A 47 -15.30 -5.73 4.86
CA HIS A 47 -13.92 -5.26 5.05
C HIS A 47 -12.97 -6.34 5.61
N GLU A 48 -13.48 -7.31 6.38
CA GLU A 48 -12.69 -8.46 6.87
C GLU A 48 -12.20 -9.35 5.73
N THR A 49 -13.03 -9.54 4.71
CA THR A 49 -12.69 -10.31 3.51
C THR A 49 -11.60 -9.59 2.71
N VAL A 50 -11.70 -8.27 2.58
CA VAL A 50 -10.66 -7.42 1.98
C VAL A 50 -9.35 -7.55 2.76
N ARG A 51 -9.41 -7.54 4.11
CA ARG A 51 -8.24 -7.74 4.97
C ARG A 51 -7.61 -9.12 4.80
N PHE A 52 -8.42 -10.16 4.60
CA PHE A 52 -7.96 -11.51 4.32
C PHE A 52 -7.24 -11.58 2.96
N TRP A 53 -7.84 -11.00 1.91
CA TRP A 53 -7.21 -10.92 0.58
C TRP A 53 -5.90 -10.13 0.61
N TRP A 54 -5.85 -9.02 1.33
CA TRP A 54 -4.61 -8.26 1.54
C TRP A 54 -3.53 -9.12 2.19
N ARG A 55 -3.83 -9.81 3.29
CA ARG A 55 -2.86 -10.69 3.97
C ARG A 55 -2.35 -11.80 3.05
N ARG A 56 -3.23 -12.36 2.21
CA ARG A 56 -2.89 -13.50 1.35
C ARG A 56 -2.12 -13.11 0.09
N PHE A 57 -2.53 -12.01 -0.56
CA PHE A 57 -2.04 -11.60 -1.87
C PHE A 57 -1.15 -10.35 -1.84
N GLY A 58 -1.10 -9.63 -0.73
CA GLY A 58 -0.32 -8.40 -0.57
C GLY A 58 1.14 -8.56 -1.02
N PRO A 59 1.89 -9.59 -0.59
CA PRO A 59 3.26 -9.80 -1.04
C PRO A 59 3.39 -10.04 -2.55
N MET A 60 2.41 -10.73 -3.15
CA MET A 60 2.38 -11.01 -4.59
C MET A 60 2.17 -9.72 -5.39
N PHE A 61 1.17 -8.91 -4.99
CA PHE A 61 0.89 -7.63 -5.65
C PHE A 61 1.98 -6.59 -5.42
N ALA A 62 2.52 -6.49 -4.22
CA ALA A 62 3.64 -5.60 -3.91
C ALA A 62 4.88 -5.96 -4.74
N GLY A 63 5.16 -7.26 -4.93
CA GLY A 63 6.23 -7.75 -5.80
C GLY A 63 6.00 -7.39 -7.27
N GLU A 64 4.78 -7.56 -7.77
CA GLU A 64 4.40 -7.22 -9.15
C GLU A 64 4.53 -5.70 -9.41
N ILE A 65 4.05 -4.86 -8.49
CA ILE A 65 4.14 -3.39 -8.58
C ILE A 65 5.61 -2.95 -8.55
N ARG A 66 6.41 -3.51 -7.64
CA ARG A 66 7.85 -3.22 -7.55
C ARG A 66 8.58 -3.63 -8.83
N LYS A 67 8.26 -4.80 -9.38
CA LYS A 67 8.84 -5.27 -10.64
C LYS A 67 8.51 -4.33 -11.79
N ARG A 68 7.23 -3.94 -11.95
CA ARG A 68 6.80 -2.97 -12.96
C ARG A 68 7.49 -1.61 -12.81
N ARG A 69 7.66 -1.12 -11.57
CA ARG A 69 8.40 0.12 -11.30
C ARG A 69 9.86 0.00 -11.74
N ILE A 70 10.55 -1.09 -11.39
CA ILE A 70 11.94 -1.32 -11.76
C ILE A 70 12.10 -1.46 -13.28
N GLU A 71 11.18 -2.16 -13.94
CA GLU A 71 11.19 -2.34 -15.39
C GLU A 71 10.96 -1.02 -16.15
N GLY A 72 10.02 -0.20 -15.69
CA GLY A 72 9.85 1.17 -16.18
C GLY A 72 11.11 2.02 -15.97
N MET A 73 11.76 1.88 -14.81
CA MET A 73 13.01 2.59 -14.50
C MET A 73 14.18 2.16 -15.40
N LYS A 74 14.23 0.88 -15.81
CA LYS A 74 15.28 0.36 -16.70
C LYS A 74 15.14 0.88 -18.13
N SER A 75 13.92 1.18 -18.58
CA SER A 75 13.69 1.73 -19.93
C SER A 75 13.94 3.23 -20.00
N SER A 76 13.78 3.96 -18.90
CA SER A 76 13.96 5.40 -18.84
C SER A 76 15.34 5.74 -18.28
N ARG A 77 16.27 6.22 -19.13
CA ARG A 77 17.61 6.75 -18.79
C ARG A 77 17.53 7.99 -17.87
N TRP A 78 17.03 7.85 -16.65
CA TRP A 78 16.76 8.98 -15.75
C TRP A 78 17.46 8.82 -14.41
N ARG A 79 18.35 9.79 -14.17
CA ARG A 79 18.96 10.15 -12.88
C ARG A 79 17.85 10.26 -11.83
N TRP A 80 17.96 9.48 -10.77
CA TRP A 80 17.15 9.68 -9.58
C TRP A 80 17.56 10.99 -8.92
N HIS A 81 16.67 11.97 -8.89
CA HIS A 81 16.79 13.11 -7.98
C HIS A 81 16.09 12.72 -6.69
N LEU A 82 16.87 12.42 -5.65
CA LEU A 82 16.36 12.22 -4.30
C LEU A 82 16.20 13.62 -3.70
N ASP A 83 14.98 14.16 -3.68
CA ASP A 83 14.72 15.40 -2.95
C ASP A 83 14.76 15.08 -1.46
N GLU A 84 15.92 15.33 -0.83
CA GLU A 84 16.08 15.24 0.62
C GLU A 84 15.29 16.36 1.29
N MET A 85 14.14 16.01 1.87
CA MET A 85 13.36 16.90 2.71
C MET A 85 13.86 16.75 4.16
N PHE A 86 14.78 17.61 4.58
CA PHE A 86 15.27 17.65 5.96
C PHE A 86 14.16 18.12 6.92
N VAL A 87 13.52 17.18 7.62
CA VAL A 87 12.63 17.50 8.75
C VAL A 87 13.51 17.76 9.97
N ARG A 88 13.67 19.03 10.34
CA ARG A 88 14.39 19.44 11.54
C ARG A 88 13.48 19.21 12.76
N SER A 89 13.63 18.07 13.43
CA SER A 89 13.00 17.88 14.75
C SER A 89 13.76 18.73 15.77
N CYS A 90 13.23 19.90 16.11
CA CYS A 90 13.75 20.71 17.22
C CYS A 90 13.50 19.95 18.52
N GLN A 91 14.49 19.20 19.00
CA GLN A 91 14.51 18.73 20.37
C GLN A 91 14.92 19.93 21.22
N ARG A 92 13.92 20.58 21.83
CA ARG A 92 14.10 21.61 22.84
C ARG A 92 14.81 20.96 24.02
N THR A 93 16.12 21.20 24.16
CA THR A 93 16.92 20.80 25.32
C THR A 93 16.47 21.61 26.52
N SER A 94 15.71 20.97 27.40
CA SER A 94 15.38 21.47 28.72
C SER A 94 16.61 21.41 29.65
N LEU A 95 17.67 22.17 29.36
CA LEU A 95 18.85 22.28 30.23
C LEU A 95 19.43 23.71 30.27
N GLU A 96 18.61 24.73 29.98
CA GLU A 96 18.95 26.16 30.15
C GLU A 96 18.00 26.87 31.13
N ALA A 97 17.35 26.14 32.03
CA ALA A 97 16.51 26.72 33.08
C ALA A 97 17.18 26.74 34.48
N GLU A 98 18.42 26.22 34.62
CA GLU A 98 19.05 26.04 35.93
C GLU A 98 20.34 26.86 36.15
N GLN A 99 20.61 27.87 35.31
CA GLN A 99 21.77 28.78 35.51
C GLN A 99 21.39 30.26 35.69
N ALA A 100 20.11 30.59 35.84
CA ALA A 100 19.65 31.97 36.10
C ALA A 100 19.11 32.19 37.54
N ALA A 101 19.36 31.25 38.46
CA ALA A 101 19.06 31.39 39.89
C ALA A 101 20.26 30.91 40.73
N GLY A 102 21.25 31.78 40.87
CA GLY A 102 22.43 31.60 41.71
C GLY A 102 23.21 32.89 41.82
#